data_AF-A0A7W5JVB8-F1
#
_entry.id   AF-A0A7W5JVB8-F1
#
_cell.length_a   1.000
_cell.length_b   1.000
_cell.length_c   1.000
_cell.angle_alpha   90.00
_cell.angle_beta   90.00
_cell.angle_gamma   90.00
#
_symmetry.space_group_name_H-M   'P 1'
#
loop_
_entity.id
_entity.type
_entity.pdbx_description
1 polymer ?
#
loop_
_entity_poly.entity_id
_entity_poly.type
_entity_poly.pdbx_seq_one_letter_code
_entity_poly.pdbx_strand_id
1 'polypeptide(L)'
;MKHRSKIILTAAVAASLLTTVPSATAAQTGHGHTSKPTVVLVHGAWADGSSWSGVTQRLQRRGYTVDVVPNPLRGLASDST
;
A
#
# COMPACT_ATOMS: atom_id res chain seq x y z
N MET A 1 55.07 -53.40 21.30
CA MET A 1 55.53 -52.16 21.98
C MET A 1 54.31 -51.45 22.56
N LYS A 2 54.51 -50.71 23.65
CA LYS A 2 53.55 -50.31 24.70
C LYS A 2 52.47 -49.29 24.29
N HIS A 3 51.35 -49.31 25.01
CA HIS A 3 50.19 -48.41 25.03
C HIS A 3 50.47 -46.89 24.98
N ARG A 4 49.45 -46.14 24.51
CA ARG A 4 48.75 -44.94 25.09
C ARG A 4 48.30 -44.04 23.92
N SER A 5 47.10 -43.45 23.84
CA SER A 5 46.42 -42.57 24.79
C SER A 5 44.94 -42.39 24.44
N LYS A 6 44.12 -42.10 25.47
CA LYS A 6 42.75 -41.59 25.41
C LYS A 6 42.77 -40.10 25.03
N ILE A 7 41.68 -39.56 24.46
CA ILE A 7 40.94 -38.37 24.90
C ILE A 7 39.79 -38.09 23.91
N ILE A 8 38.59 -38.03 24.44
CA ILE A 8 37.35 -37.61 23.78
C ILE A 8 37.34 -36.08 23.78
N LEU A 9 36.99 -35.44 22.67
CA LEU A 9 36.49 -34.07 22.68
C LEU A 9 35.37 -33.90 21.65
N THR A 10 34.19 -33.60 22.15
CA THR A 10 32.97 -33.27 21.43
C THR A 10 33.07 -31.88 20.81
N ALA A 11 32.53 -31.68 19.61
CA ALA A 11 32.17 -30.36 19.11
C ALA A 11 30.78 -30.44 18.47
N ALA A 12 29.83 -29.74 19.08
CA ALA A 12 28.43 -29.67 18.69
C ALA A 12 28.27 -28.98 17.33
N VAL A 13 27.49 -29.59 16.45
CA VAL A 13 27.05 -28.96 15.19
C VAL A 13 25.84 -28.10 15.51
N ALA A 14 25.99 -26.77 15.41
CA ALA A 14 24.90 -25.82 15.51
C ALA A 14 24.01 -25.93 14.26
N ALA A 15 22.79 -26.47 14.42
CA ALA A 15 21.80 -26.54 13.35
C ALA A 15 21.18 -25.15 13.12
N SER A 16 21.43 -24.57 11.95
CA SER A 16 20.85 -23.30 11.51
C SER A 16 19.34 -23.44 11.28
N LEU A 17 18.53 -22.62 11.97
CA LEU A 17 17.08 -22.56 11.75
C LEU A 17 16.77 -21.90 10.39
N LEU A 18 16.24 -22.66 9.44
CA LEU A 18 15.61 -22.13 8.23
C LEU A 18 14.24 -21.55 8.60
N THR A 19 14.12 -20.23 8.70
CA THR A 19 12.82 -19.55 8.79
C THR A 19 12.23 -19.42 7.39
N THR A 20 11.19 -20.20 7.10
CA THR A 20 10.39 -20.08 5.88
C THR A 20 9.48 -18.85 6.00
N VAL A 21 9.77 -17.80 5.23
CA VAL A 21 8.87 -16.65 5.11
C VAL A 21 7.70 -17.02 4.18
N PRO A 22 6.43 -16.96 4.62
CA PRO A 22 5.31 -17.17 3.72
C PRO A 22 5.23 -15.98 2.76
N SER A 23 5.33 -16.27 1.46
CA SER A 23 5.06 -15.28 0.42
C SER A 23 3.56 -15.02 0.37
N ALA A 24 3.13 -13.81 0.74
CA ALA A 24 1.75 -13.39 0.57
C ALA A 24 1.45 -13.26 -0.93
N THR A 25 0.61 -14.14 -1.48
CA THR A 25 0.11 -13.99 -2.84
C THR A 25 -0.87 -12.81 -2.86
N ALA A 26 -0.49 -11.71 -3.51
CA ALA A 26 -1.41 -10.61 -3.74
C ALA A 26 -2.44 -11.09 -4.77
N ALA A 27 -3.68 -11.29 -4.32
CA ALA A 27 -4.80 -11.61 -5.19
C ALA A 27 -4.97 -10.48 -6.22
N GLN A 28 -4.57 -10.74 -7.47
CA GLN A 28 -4.84 -9.85 -8.59
C GLN A 28 -6.33 -9.98 -8.94
N THR A 29 -7.10 -8.93 -8.60
CA THR A 29 -8.45 -8.74 -9.11
C THR A 29 -8.36 -8.49 -10.62
N GLY A 30 -8.59 -9.54 -11.39
CA GLY A 30 -8.73 -9.45 -12.84
C GLY A 30 -9.89 -8.50 -13.17
N HIS A 31 -9.59 -7.37 -13.81
CA HIS A 31 -10.61 -6.44 -14.27
C HIS A 31 -11.25 -6.98 -15.55
N GLY A 32 -12.13 -7.96 -15.41
CA GLY A 32 -13.01 -8.43 -16.49
C GLY A 32 -13.91 -7.28 -16.91
N HIS A 33 -13.72 -6.78 -18.15
CA HIS A 33 -14.43 -5.66 -18.79
C HIS A 33 -15.19 -4.73 -17.82
N THR A 34 -14.43 -4.09 -16.93
CA THR A 34 -15.00 -3.33 -15.83
C THR A 34 -15.40 -1.95 -16.35
N SER A 35 -16.63 -1.54 -16.07
CA SER A 35 -17.05 -0.14 -16.22
C SER A 35 -15.96 0.79 -15.64
N LYS A 36 -15.73 1.94 -16.29
CA LYS A 36 -14.72 2.90 -15.81
C LYS A 36 -15.04 3.29 -14.37
N PRO A 37 -14.02 3.37 -13.49
CA PRO A 37 -14.25 3.74 -12.10
C PRO A 37 -14.78 5.17 -12.01
N THR A 38 -15.51 5.46 -10.93
CA THR A 38 -15.85 6.83 -10.56
C THR A 38 -14.62 7.54 -10.00
N VAL A 39 -14.39 8.78 -10.43
CA VAL A 39 -13.32 9.63 -9.91
C VAL A 39 -13.93 10.67 -8.98
N VAL A 40 -13.48 10.71 -7.73
CA VAL A 40 -13.86 11.74 -6.74
C VAL A 40 -12.73 12.75 -6.63
N LEU A 41 -13.03 14.01 -6.87
CA LEU A 41 -12.06 15.12 -6.78
C LEU A 41 -12.33 15.93 -5.52
N VAL A 42 -11.32 16.04 -4.66
CA VAL A 42 -11.34 16.82 -3.42
C VAL A 42 -10.33 17.94 -3.55
N HIS A 43 -10.70 19.16 -3.15
CA HIS A 43 -9.79 20.30 -3.18
C HIS A 43 -8.91 20.34 -1.92
N GLY A 44 -7.79 21.04 -2.02
CA GLY A 44 -6.91 21.31 -0.88
C GLY A 44 -7.44 22.45 0.01
N ALA A 45 -6.70 22.76 1.07
CA ALA A 45 -6.98 23.90 1.92
C ALA A 45 -7.04 25.21 1.11
N TRP A 46 -7.99 26.09 1.43
CA TRP A 46 -8.16 27.42 0.82
C TRP A 46 -8.55 27.43 -0.68
N ALA A 47 -8.81 26.27 -1.27
CA ALA A 47 -9.36 26.12 -2.61
C ALA A 47 -10.83 25.66 -2.55
N ASP A 48 -11.48 25.59 -3.71
CA ASP A 48 -12.79 24.95 -3.87
C ASP A 48 -12.80 24.03 -5.11
N GLY A 49 -13.95 23.38 -5.35
CA GLY A 49 -14.14 22.45 -6.47
C GLY A 49 -13.94 23.05 -7.87
N SER A 50 -14.05 24.37 -8.05
CA SER A 50 -13.84 25.03 -9.34
C SER A 50 -12.41 24.90 -9.86
N SER A 51 -11.44 24.71 -8.96
CA SER A 51 -10.03 24.40 -9.28
C SER A 51 -9.90 23.15 -10.17
N TRP A 52 -10.88 22.25 -10.10
CA TRP A 52 -10.91 21.02 -10.87
C TRP A 52 -11.66 21.11 -12.20
N SER A 53 -12.27 22.24 -12.55
CA SER A 53 -13.09 22.42 -13.77
C SER A 53 -12.46 21.82 -15.04
N GLY A 54 -11.20 22.16 -15.33
CA GLY A 54 -10.48 21.61 -16.48
C GLY A 54 -10.18 20.10 -16.39
N VAL A 55 -9.93 19.58 -15.18
CA VAL A 55 -9.71 18.15 -14.93
C VAL A 55 -11.01 17.37 -15.10
N THR A 56 -12.10 17.84 -14.51
CA THR A 56 -13.45 17.30 -14.65
C THR A 56 -13.81 17.15 -16.12
N GLN A 57 -13.63 18.21 -16.91
CA GLN A 57 -13.94 18.18 -18.34
C GLN A 57 -13.10 17.14 -19.10
N ARG A 58 -11.80 17.00 -18.78
CA ARG A 58 -10.91 16.01 -19.41
C ARG A 58 -11.28 14.58 -19.05
N LEU A 59 -11.65 14.32 -17.80
CA LEU A 59 -12.03 12.99 -17.32
C LEU A 59 -13.39 12.56 -17.88
N GLN A 60 -14.38 13.46 -17.88
CA GLN A 60 -15.68 13.20 -18.49
C GLN A 60 -15.54 12.90 -19.99
N ARG A 61 -14.70 13.65 -20.74
CA ARG A 61 -14.39 13.35 -22.15
C ARG A 61 -13.76 11.96 -22.35
N ARG A 62 -13.09 11.42 -21.32
CA ARG A 62 -12.52 10.07 -21.33
C ARG A 62 -13.50 8.99 -20.84
N GLY A 63 -14.76 9.35 -20.60
CA GLY A 63 -15.83 8.45 -20.21
C GLY A 63 -15.85 8.07 -18.73
N TYR A 64 -15.17 8.83 -17.87
CA TYR A 64 -15.24 8.61 -16.42
C TYR A 64 -16.47 9.32 -15.84
N THR A 65 -17.14 8.68 -14.88
CA THR A 65 -18.01 9.37 -13.93
C THR A 65 -17.14 10.19 -12.99
N VAL A 66 -17.47 11.47 -12.80
CA VAL A 66 -16.67 12.38 -11.97
C VAL A 66 -17.57 13.07 -10.96
N ASP A 67 -17.17 13.05 -9.70
CA ASP A 67 -17.81 13.78 -8.61
C ASP A 67 -16.83 14.79 -8.00
N VAL A 68 -17.29 16.01 -7.74
CA VAL A 68 -16.51 17.10 -7.15
C VAL A 68 -17.17 17.46 -5.83
N VAL A 69 -16.70 16.83 -4.76
CA VAL A 69 -17.34 16.91 -3.45
C VAL A 69 -16.81 18.13 -2.68
N PRO A 70 -17.67 18.98 -2.12
CA PRO A 70 -17.23 20.07 -1.26
C PRO A 70 -16.59 19.53 0.02
N ASN A 71 -15.39 20.01 0.34
CA ASN A 71 -14.70 19.71 1.59
C ASN A 71 -14.59 20.99 2.43
N PRO A 72 -15.62 21.32 3.23
CA PRO A 72 -15.66 22.60 3.94
C PRO A 72 -14.57 22.68 5.00
N LEU A 73 -13.96 23.87 5.13
CA LEU A 73 -13.17 24.18 6.31
C LEU A 73 -14.12 24.42 7.49
N ARG A 74 -13.85 23.76 8.61
CA ARG A 74 -14.65 23.84 9.84
C ARG A 74 -14.01 24.77 10.88
N GLY A 75 -12.81 25.25 10.58
CA GLY A 75 -12.07 26.22 11.37
C GLY A 75 -10.76 25.64 11.88
N LEU A 76 -9.78 26.51 12.18
CA LEU A 76 -8.42 26.10 12.55
C LEU A 76 -8.42 25.06 13.66
N ALA A 77 -9.11 25.33 14.78
CA ALA A 77 -9.17 24.41 15.92
C ALA A 77 -9.77 23.04 15.58
N SER A 78 -10.68 22.96 14.61
CA SER A 78 -11.33 21.70 14.21
C SER A 78 -10.57 20.93 13.14
N ASP A 79 -9.72 21.61 12.35
CA ASP A 79 -9.03 21.03 11.21
C ASP A 79 -7.52 20.85 11.45
N SER A 80 -6.96 21.34 12.56
CA SER A 80 -5.52 21.26 12.90
C SER A 80 -5.15 20.20 13.95
N THR A 81 -6.08 19.33 14.36
CA THR A 81 -5.91 18.31 15.39
C THR A 81 -6.49 16.98 14.93
#